data_AF-A0A395GHK9-F1
#
_entry.id   AF-A0A395GHK9-F1
#
_cell.length_a   1.000
_cell.length_b   1.000
_cell.length_c   1.000
_cell.angle_alpha   90.00
_cell.angle_beta   90.00
_cell.angle_gamma   90.00
#
_symmetry.space_group_name_H-M   'P 1'
#
loop_
_entity.id
_entity.type
_entity.pdbx_description
1 polymer ?
#
loop_
_entity_poly.entity_id
_entity_poly.type
_entity_poly.pdbx_seq_one_letter_code
_entity_poly.pdbx_strand_id
1 'polypeptide(L)'
;MNIPLTTPEVPPQFLKPAFLVGHIPQRTLAADPRVSYALYIPPAHYNPDPNRSTTTTAPYNNPKLPLLVTIHGTSRNPTPLRTTLPPFANSTPCAILAPLFPANIDGPNDLDSYKLLRSRTLRSDLALLSILDEIATVWPGLDTEKIYLMGFSGGGQFAHRFLYIHPERLMAVSVGAPGRVTMLDEAGKWPGGVGDVEGVFGKGVRRDLIRQ
;
A
#
# COMPACT_ATOMS: atom_id res chain seq x y z
N MET A 1 -20.76 -0.19 18.47
CA MET A 1 -19.66 0.07 17.52
C MET A 1 -18.75 -1.15 17.55
N ASN A 2 -18.51 -1.80 16.40
CA ASN A 2 -17.55 -2.91 16.33
C ASN A 2 -16.16 -2.30 16.14
N ILE A 3 -15.38 -2.25 17.23
CA ILE A 3 -13.99 -1.80 17.21
C ILE A 3 -13.13 -2.98 16.71
N PRO A 4 -12.21 -2.78 15.75
CA PRO A 4 -11.36 -3.87 15.28
C PRO A 4 -10.41 -4.30 16.41
N LEU A 5 -10.20 -5.62 16.56
CA LEU A 5 -9.15 -6.15 17.40
C LEU A 5 -7.78 -5.66 16.89
N THR A 6 -6.99 -5.06 17.77
CA THR A 6 -5.69 -4.48 17.45
C THR A 6 -4.55 -5.30 18.06
N THR A 7 -3.35 -5.14 17.51
CA THR A 7 -2.16 -5.86 18.00
C THR A 7 -1.70 -5.51 19.41
N PRO A 8 -1.85 -4.27 19.94
CA PRO A 8 -1.59 -4.00 21.36
C PRO A 8 -2.49 -4.79 22.32
N GLU A 9 -3.71 -5.15 21.90
CA GLU A 9 -4.70 -5.83 22.74
C GLU A 9 -4.46 -7.36 22.82
N VAL A 10 -3.58 -7.89 21.98
CA VAL A 10 -3.33 -9.34 21.87
C VAL A 10 -1.92 -9.67 22.37
N PRO A 11 -1.77 -10.55 23.37
CA PRO A 11 -0.45 -10.98 23.81
C PRO A 11 0.40 -11.55 22.66
N PRO A 12 1.71 -11.26 22.58
CA PRO A 12 2.54 -11.58 21.41
C PRO A 12 2.46 -13.03 20.92
N GLN A 13 2.37 -13.99 21.85
CA GLN A 13 2.26 -15.42 21.54
C GLN A 13 0.95 -15.80 20.81
N PHE A 14 -0.09 -14.97 20.91
CA PHE A 14 -1.39 -15.20 20.29
C PHE A 14 -1.61 -14.41 19.00
N LEU A 15 -0.68 -13.52 18.62
CA LEU A 15 -0.82 -12.72 17.39
C LEU A 15 -0.94 -13.60 16.14
N LYS A 16 -0.15 -14.67 16.02
CA LYS A 16 -0.20 -15.57 14.86
C LYS A 16 -1.50 -16.39 14.83
N PRO A 17 -1.91 -17.08 15.93
CA PRO A 17 -3.22 -17.73 16.00
C PRO A 17 -4.42 -16.80 15.75
N ALA A 18 -4.31 -15.52 16.14
CA ALA A 18 -5.33 -14.50 15.91
C ALA A 18 -5.30 -13.91 14.48
N PHE A 19 -4.43 -14.41 13.60
CA PHE A 19 -4.23 -13.88 12.24
C PHE A 19 -3.85 -12.39 12.19
N LEU A 20 -3.07 -11.93 13.17
CA LEU A 20 -2.55 -10.57 13.26
C LEU A 20 -1.08 -10.45 12.86
N VAL A 21 -0.34 -11.56 12.73
CA VAL A 21 1.00 -11.61 12.11
C VAL A 21 1.13 -12.85 11.20
N GLY A 22 2.20 -12.91 10.42
CA GLY A 22 2.37 -13.89 9.36
C GLY A 22 1.48 -13.54 8.17
N HIS A 23 0.81 -14.54 7.60
CA HIS A 23 -0.16 -14.32 6.53
C HIS A 23 -1.51 -13.89 7.10
N ILE A 24 -1.87 -12.65 6.85
CA ILE A 24 -3.18 -12.12 7.22
C ILE A 24 -4.20 -12.57 6.16
N PRO A 25 -5.41 -13.01 6.56
CA PRO A 25 -6.53 -13.22 5.67
C PRO A 25 -6.80 -11.96 4.83
N GLN A 26 -7.30 -12.14 3.62
CA GLN A 26 -7.66 -11.02 2.79
C GLN A 26 -8.79 -10.22 3.45
N ARG A 27 -8.61 -8.91 3.57
CA ARG A 27 -9.55 -7.98 4.20
C ARG A 27 -10.20 -7.11 3.15
N THR A 28 -11.46 -6.79 3.34
CA THR A 28 -12.14 -5.74 2.57
C THR A 28 -11.77 -4.36 3.14
N LEU A 29 -11.66 -3.36 2.28
CA LEU A 29 -11.51 -1.96 2.71
C LEU A 29 -12.88 -1.43 3.17
N ALA A 30 -12.99 -0.89 4.38
CA ALA A 30 -14.26 -0.40 4.89
C ALA A 30 -14.81 0.80 4.08
N ALA A 31 -13.92 1.68 3.62
CA ALA A 31 -14.29 2.85 2.82
C ALA A 31 -14.81 2.51 1.40
N ASP A 32 -14.40 1.36 0.86
CA ASP A 32 -14.87 0.84 -0.43
C ASP A 32 -14.74 -0.69 -0.47
N PRO A 33 -15.81 -1.43 -0.14
CA PRO A 33 -15.74 -2.88 0.00
C PRO A 33 -15.48 -3.65 -1.29
N ARG A 34 -15.47 -2.96 -2.44
CA ARG A 34 -15.04 -3.51 -3.74
C ARG A 34 -13.51 -3.70 -3.78
N VAL A 35 -12.76 -2.93 -2.98
CA VAL A 35 -11.32 -3.06 -2.81
C VAL A 35 -11.03 -3.97 -1.63
N SER A 36 -10.02 -4.82 -1.78
CA SER A 36 -9.52 -5.66 -0.69
C SER A 36 -8.01 -5.56 -0.61
N TYR A 37 -7.42 -6.06 0.47
CA TYR A 37 -5.99 -6.07 0.66
C TYR A 37 -5.56 -7.29 1.48
N ALA A 38 -4.31 -7.70 1.32
CA ALA A 38 -3.72 -8.75 2.12
C ALA A 38 -2.36 -8.28 2.65
N LEU A 39 -1.97 -8.79 3.81
CA LEU A 39 -0.70 -8.49 4.46
C LEU A 39 0.12 -9.76 4.71
N TYR A 40 1.43 -9.55 4.69
CA TYR A 40 2.39 -10.43 5.35
C TYR A 40 3.19 -9.63 6.37
N ILE A 41 3.19 -10.05 7.63
CA ILE A 41 3.97 -9.42 8.70
C ILE A 41 4.94 -10.46 9.29
N PRO A 42 6.27 -10.31 9.16
CA PRO A 42 7.24 -11.26 9.71
C PRO A 42 7.18 -11.25 11.25
N PRO A 43 6.72 -12.34 11.91
CA PRO A 43 6.46 -12.31 13.35
C PRO A 43 7.68 -11.99 14.22
N ALA A 44 8.88 -12.36 13.77
CA ALA A 44 10.12 -12.14 14.52
C ALA A 44 10.52 -10.67 14.64
N HIS A 45 10.04 -9.82 13.72
CA HIS A 45 10.47 -8.42 13.60
C HIS A 45 9.40 -7.43 14.07
N TYR A 46 8.20 -7.90 14.39
CA TYR A 46 7.05 -7.04 14.62
C TYR A 46 6.91 -6.60 16.08
N ASN A 47 6.86 -5.29 16.34
CA ASN A 47 6.49 -4.73 17.64
C ASN A 47 4.96 -4.49 17.70
N PRO A 48 4.19 -5.22 18.52
CA PRO A 48 2.74 -5.06 18.58
C PRO A 48 2.28 -3.78 19.29
N ASP A 49 3.13 -3.17 20.12
CA ASP A 49 2.79 -1.96 20.87
C ASP A 49 4.02 -1.05 20.98
N PRO A 50 4.30 -0.23 19.95
CA PRO A 50 5.46 0.67 19.96
C PRO A 50 5.32 1.81 20.96
N ASN A 51 4.14 2.04 21.54
CA ASN A 51 3.89 3.09 22.53
C ASN A 51 3.99 2.58 23.98
N ARG A 52 4.33 1.29 24.16
CA ARG A 52 4.42 0.68 25.48
C ARG A 52 5.50 1.35 26.33
N SER A 53 5.20 1.59 27.60
CA SER A 53 6.13 2.26 28.52
C SER A 53 7.41 1.46 28.81
N THR A 54 7.40 0.13 28.66
CA THR A 54 8.56 -0.74 28.86
C THR A 54 9.00 -1.37 27.53
N THR A 55 10.09 -0.86 26.97
CA THR A 55 10.62 -1.23 25.65
C THR A 55 11.95 -1.98 25.72
N THR A 56 12.30 -2.58 26.86
CA THR A 56 13.62 -3.23 27.05
C THR A 56 13.63 -4.70 26.62
N THR A 57 12.47 -5.30 26.37
CA THR A 57 12.34 -6.73 26.01
C THR A 57 11.64 -6.92 24.69
N ALA A 58 12.08 -7.92 23.92
CA ALA A 58 11.42 -8.28 22.68
C ALA A 58 10.00 -8.83 22.94
N PRO A 59 9.03 -8.58 22.03
CA PRO A 59 9.16 -7.82 20.78
C PRO A 59 9.00 -6.30 20.94
N TYR A 60 8.84 -5.77 22.16
CA TYR A 60 8.52 -4.36 22.42
C TYR A 60 9.70 -3.40 22.25
N ASN A 61 10.92 -3.93 22.14
CA ASN A 61 12.13 -3.16 21.82
C ASN A 61 12.39 -3.02 20.32
N ASN A 62 11.62 -3.72 19.47
CA ASN A 62 11.78 -3.63 18.03
C ASN A 62 11.29 -2.25 17.53
N PRO A 63 11.97 -1.64 16.53
CA PRO A 63 11.47 -0.42 15.91
C PRO A 63 10.17 -0.68 15.14
N LYS A 64 9.47 0.39 14.75
CA LYS A 64 8.37 0.25 13.78
C LYS A 64 8.90 -0.42 12.51
N LEU A 65 8.13 -1.38 12.01
CA LEU A 65 8.51 -2.19 10.87
C LEU A 65 8.16 -1.44 9.57
N PRO A 66 9.12 -1.22 8.66
CA PRO A 66 8.85 -0.61 7.36
C PRO A 66 7.78 -1.36 6.57
N LEU A 67 6.97 -0.64 5.80
CA LEU A 67 5.92 -1.22 4.97
C LEU A 67 6.25 -1.14 3.48
N LEU A 68 6.41 -2.30 2.85
CA LEU A 68 6.50 -2.46 1.40
C LEU A 68 5.11 -2.72 0.81
N VAL A 69 4.62 -1.79 0.01
CA VAL A 69 3.37 -1.90 -0.74
C VAL A 69 3.68 -2.40 -2.15
N THR A 70 3.11 -3.54 -2.52
CA THR A 70 3.24 -4.11 -3.88
C THR A 70 1.94 -3.96 -4.65
N ILE A 71 1.99 -3.24 -5.77
CA ILE A 71 0.85 -3.06 -6.67
C ILE A 71 0.91 -4.09 -7.80
N HIS A 72 -0.14 -4.90 -7.91
CA HIS A 72 -0.24 -5.95 -8.91
C HIS A 72 -0.22 -5.40 -10.35
N GLY A 73 0.19 -6.24 -11.31
CA GLY A 73 0.07 -5.95 -12.74
C GLY A 73 -1.37 -6.10 -13.27
N THR A 74 -1.52 -6.20 -14.59
CA THR A 74 -2.84 -6.34 -15.24
C THR A 74 -3.56 -7.64 -14.84
N SER A 75 -2.83 -8.72 -14.54
CA SER A 75 -3.44 -10.02 -14.18
C SER A 75 -3.91 -10.13 -12.72
N ARG A 76 -3.65 -9.12 -11.88
CA ARG A 76 -4.00 -9.13 -10.43
C ARG A 76 -3.39 -10.33 -9.67
N ASN A 77 -2.26 -10.86 -10.15
CA ASN A 77 -1.65 -12.07 -9.61
C ASN A 77 -1.27 -11.91 -8.11
N PRO A 78 -1.91 -12.63 -7.18
CA PRO A 78 -1.63 -12.52 -5.75
C PRO A 78 -0.46 -13.42 -5.31
N THR A 79 0.03 -14.31 -6.17
CA THR A 79 1.02 -15.33 -5.84
C THR A 79 2.28 -14.78 -5.16
N PRO A 80 2.90 -13.67 -5.60
CA PRO A 80 4.13 -13.17 -4.96
C PRO A 80 3.99 -12.93 -3.46
N LEU A 81 2.82 -12.47 -2.98
CA LEU A 81 2.57 -12.26 -1.55
C LEU A 81 2.59 -13.56 -0.75
N ARG A 82 2.27 -14.70 -1.39
CA ARG A 82 2.23 -16.02 -0.73
C ARG A 82 3.51 -16.81 -0.89
N THR A 83 4.37 -16.45 -1.85
CA THR A 83 5.55 -17.26 -2.20
C THR A 83 6.86 -16.51 -2.06
N THR A 84 7.11 -15.51 -2.90
CA THR A 84 8.44 -14.89 -3.05
C THR A 84 8.70 -13.71 -2.12
N LEU A 85 7.66 -12.95 -1.76
CA LEU A 85 7.79 -11.77 -0.89
C LEU A 85 7.97 -12.11 0.60
N PRO A 86 7.34 -13.17 1.17
CA PRO A 86 7.57 -13.51 2.57
C PRO A 86 9.04 -13.83 2.90
N PRO A 87 9.78 -14.65 2.13
CA PRO A 87 11.21 -14.85 2.37
C PRO A 87 12.01 -13.55 2.37
N PHE A 88 11.73 -12.64 1.43
CA PHE A 88 12.34 -11.30 1.38
C PHE A 88 12.02 -10.48 2.64
N ALA A 89 10.76 -10.43 3.06
CA ALA A 89 10.32 -9.71 4.26
C ALA A 89 10.97 -10.21 5.56
N ASN A 90 11.34 -11.49 5.61
CA ASN A 90 12.06 -12.06 6.76
C ASN A 90 13.55 -11.71 6.74
N SER A 91 14.20 -11.75 5.58
CA SER A 91 15.64 -11.47 5.46
C SER A 91 15.95 -9.96 5.42
N THR A 92 15.03 -9.16 4.92
CA THR A 92 15.04 -7.70 4.90
C THR A 92 13.82 -7.24 5.68
N PRO A 93 13.93 -7.00 7.00
CA PRO A 93 12.80 -6.78 7.89
C PRO A 93 11.84 -5.69 7.41
N CYS A 94 10.71 -6.10 6.83
CA CYS A 94 9.61 -5.25 6.43
C CYS A 94 8.30 -6.04 6.44
N ALA A 95 7.17 -5.36 6.61
CA ALA A 95 5.86 -5.92 6.30
C ALA A 95 5.55 -5.72 4.82
N ILE A 96 4.73 -6.61 4.25
CA ILE A 96 4.25 -6.51 2.88
C ILE A 96 2.75 -6.24 2.89
N LEU A 97 2.32 -5.23 2.15
CA LEU A 97 0.93 -4.94 1.84
C LEU A 97 0.68 -5.14 0.34
N ALA A 98 -0.35 -5.91 -0.02
CA ALA A 98 -0.81 -6.02 -1.40
C ALA A 98 -2.30 -5.62 -1.48
N PRO A 99 -2.61 -4.39 -1.92
CA PRO A 99 -3.97 -4.02 -2.31
C PRO A 99 -4.38 -4.82 -3.56
N LEU A 100 -5.64 -5.21 -3.61
CA LEU A 100 -6.30 -5.79 -4.77
C LEU A 100 -7.36 -4.81 -5.29
N PHE A 101 -7.05 -4.19 -6.42
CA PHE A 101 -8.02 -3.40 -7.17
C PHE A 101 -8.71 -4.30 -8.21
N PRO A 102 -10.03 -4.48 -8.11
CA PRO A 102 -10.75 -5.44 -8.95
C PRO A 102 -10.68 -5.04 -10.43
N ALA A 103 -10.76 -6.04 -11.29
CA ALA A 103 -11.15 -5.81 -12.68
C ALA A 103 -12.64 -5.45 -12.73
N ASN A 104 -13.08 -4.94 -13.87
CA ASN A 104 -14.46 -4.70 -14.20
C ASN A 104 -15.17 -3.59 -13.41
N ILE A 105 -14.45 -2.79 -12.61
CA ILE A 105 -15.06 -1.78 -11.73
C ILE A 105 -15.77 -0.66 -12.50
N ASP A 106 -15.22 -0.25 -13.64
CA ASP A 106 -15.85 0.74 -14.53
C ASP A 106 -16.50 0.11 -15.77
N GLY A 107 -16.69 -1.21 -15.81
CA GLY A 107 -17.42 -1.90 -16.87
C GLY A 107 -16.87 -3.29 -17.21
N PRO A 108 -17.58 -4.09 -18.02
CA PRO A 108 -17.29 -5.51 -18.23
C PRO A 108 -15.94 -5.83 -18.90
N ASN A 109 -15.22 -4.84 -19.41
CA ASN A 109 -13.90 -5.00 -20.03
C ASN A 109 -12.79 -4.18 -19.34
N ASP A 110 -13.09 -3.59 -18.18
CA ASP A 110 -12.15 -2.71 -17.49
C ASP A 110 -11.01 -3.50 -16.82
N LEU A 111 -9.78 -3.21 -17.25
CA LEU A 111 -8.54 -3.69 -16.65
C LEU A 111 -7.63 -2.54 -16.20
N ASP A 112 -8.01 -1.29 -16.43
CA ASP A 112 -7.14 -0.11 -16.40
C ASP A 112 -7.51 0.90 -15.32
N SER A 113 -8.73 0.89 -14.78
CA SER A 113 -9.22 1.91 -13.85
C SER A 113 -8.26 2.25 -12.71
N TYR A 114 -7.73 1.25 -12.00
CA TYR A 114 -6.78 1.50 -10.90
C TYR A 114 -5.49 2.18 -11.39
N LYS A 115 -5.03 1.88 -12.61
CA LYS A 115 -3.79 2.45 -13.16
C LYS A 115 -3.90 3.97 -13.29
N LEU A 116 -5.10 4.51 -13.45
CA LEU A 116 -5.36 5.94 -13.65
C LEU A 116 -5.33 6.76 -12.36
N LEU A 117 -5.25 6.11 -11.19
CA LEU A 117 -5.50 6.67 -9.86
C LEU A 117 -6.95 7.12 -9.64
N ARG A 118 -7.48 7.95 -10.53
CA ARG A 118 -8.89 8.38 -10.59
C ARG A 118 -9.55 7.85 -11.86
N SER A 119 -10.51 6.97 -11.69
CA SER A 119 -11.40 6.48 -12.74
C SER A 119 -12.82 7.03 -12.53
N ARG A 120 -13.80 6.51 -13.26
CA ARG A 120 -15.20 6.97 -13.15
C ARG A 120 -15.81 6.62 -11.79
N THR A 121 -15.50 5.44 -11.24
CA THR A 121 -16.08 4.98 -9.97
C THR A 121 -15.06 4.66 -8.87
N LEU A 122 -13.76 4.81 -9.13
CA LEU A 122 -12.71 4.48 -8.18
C LEU A 122 -11.65 5.59 -8.07
N ARG A 123 -11.37 6.00 -6.82
CA ARG A 123 -10.16 6.74 -6.44
C ARG A 123 -9.17 5.78 -5.80
N SER A 124 -8.46 5.02 -6.63
CA SER A 124 -7.54 3.98 -6.18
C SER A 124 -6.34 4.52 -5.39
N ASP A 125 -5.96 5.77 -5.64
CA ASP A 125 -4.97 6.48 -4.82
C ASP A 125 -5.49 6.70 -3.40
N LEU A 126 -6.71 7.24 -3.25
CA LEU A 126 -7.33 7.44 -1.95
C LEU A 126 -7.67 6.12 -1.26
N ALA A 127 -8.08 5.09 -2.00
CA ALA A 127 -8.31 3.77 -1.45
C ALA A 127 -7.03 3.18 -0.82
N LEU A 128 -5.85 3.35 -1.46
CA LEU A 128 -4.58 2.99 -0.84
C LEU A 128 -4.33 3.78 0.45
N LEU A 129 -4.56 5.09 0.45
CA LEU A 129 -4.41 5.90 1.67
C LEU A 129 -5.33 5.41 2.80
N SER A 130 -6.60 5.10 2.50
CA SER A 130 -7.54 4.57 3.48
C SER A 130 -7.15 3.18 3.99
N ILE A 131 -6.55 2.32 3.16
CA ILE A 131 -5.96 1.05 3.62
C ILE A 131 -4.82 1.32 4.62
N LEU A 132 -3.97 2.31 4.34
CA LEU A 132 -2.87 2.67 5.26
C LEU A 132 -3.40 3.18 6.60
N ASP A 133 -4.51 3.93 6.62
CA ASP A 133 -5.16 4.42 7.84
C ASP A 133 -5.75 3.26 8.67
N GLU A 134 -6.40 2.28 8.02
CA GLU A 134 -6.89 1.07 8.69
C GLU A 134 -5.73 0.26 9.29
N ILE A 135 -4.64 0.14 8.53
CA ILE A 135 -3.46 -0.60 8.98
C ILE A 135 -2.79 0.10 10.16
N ALA A 136 -2.68 1.42 10.14
CA ALA A 136 -2.12 2.21 11.23
C ALA A 136 -2.90 2.00 12.54
N THR A 137 -4.22 1.80 12.43
CA THR A 137 -5.10 1.56 13.58
C THR A 137 -4.91 0.15 14.15
N VAL A 138 -4.91 -0.88 13.30
CA VAL A 138 -4.87 -2.29 13.76
C VAL A 138 -3.45 -2.75 14.11
N TRP A 139 -2.46 -2.21 13.40
CA TRP A 139 -1.05 -2.57 13.51
C TRP A 139 -0.17 -1.33 13.71
N PRO A 140 -0.25 -0.64 14.86
CA PRO A 140 0.54 0.58 15.13
C PRO A 140 2.06 0.38 15.05
N GLY A 141 2.53 -0.88 15.18
CA GLY A 141 3.90 -1.28 14.95
C GLY A 141 4.42 -1.21 13.50
N LEU A 142 3.55 -0.95 12.52
CA LEU A 142 3.95 -0.74 11.13
C LEU A 142 4.17 0.75 10.85
N ASP A 143 5.19 1.06 10.05
CA ASP A 143 5.39 2.42 9.54
C ASP A 143 4.54 2.64 8.28
N THR A 144 3.41 3.34 8.46
CA THR A 144 2.43 3.64 7.40
C THR A 144 2.48 5.10 6.93
N GLU A 145 3.32 5.93 7.55
CA GLU A 145 3.42 7.35 7.23
C GLU A 145 4.12 7.53 5.87
N LYS A 146 5.32 6.93 5.74
CA LYS A 146 6.08 6.86 4.50
C LYS A 146 6.40 5.42 4.12
N ILE A 147 5.78 4.96 3.04
CA ILE A 147 5.89 3.56 2.59
C ILE A 147 6.95 3.39 1.50
N TYR A 148 7.40 2.15 1.32
CA TYR A 148 8.11 1.72 0.12
C TYR A 148 7.06 1.24 -0.88
N LEU A 149 6.99 1.84 -2.06
CA LEU A 149 6.01 1.45 -3.08
C LEU A 149 6.69 0.75 -4.25
N MET A 150 6.22 -0.44 -4.63
CA MET A 150 6.68 -1.13 -5.82
C MET A 150 5.51 -1.51 -6.72
N GLY A 151 5.72 -1.48 -8.03
CA GLY A 151 4.74 -1.95 -9.00
C GLY A 151 5.37 -2.38 -10.31
N PHE A 152 4.80 -3.43 -10.92
CA PHE A 152 5.25 -3.95 -12.21
C PHE A 152 4.12 -3.91 -13.26
N SER A 153 4.45 -3.57 -14.51
CA SER A 153 3.50 -3.46 -15.61
C SER A 153 2.36 -2.48 -15.30
N GLY A 154 1.11 -2.93 -15.19
CA GLY A 154 -0.01 -2.10 -14.72
C GLY A 154 0.24 -1.45 -13.35
N GLY A 155 0.90 -2.18 -12.43
CA GLY A 155 1.30 -1.64 -11.14
C GLY A 155 2.42 -0.60 -11.25
N GLY A 156 3.31 -0.72 -12.24
CA GLY A 156 4.31 0.31 -12.53
C GLY A 156 3.65 1.61 -13.02
N GLN A 157 2.53 1.50 -13.75
CA GLN A 157 1.74 2.67 -14.11
C GLN A 157 1.14 3.35 -12.87
N PHE A 158 0.56 2.56 -11.96
CA PHE A 158 0.06 3.08 -10.69
C PHE A 158 1.18 3.74 -9.87
N ALA A 159 2.33 3.07 -9.73
CA ALA A 159 3.40 3.49 -8.82
C ALA A 159 3.98 4.87 -9.18
N HIS A 160 4.34 5.12 -10.44
CA HIS A 160 4.87 6.43 -10.83
C HIS A 160 3.82 7.54 -10.78
N ARG A 161 2.56 7.22 -11.10
CA ARG A 161 1.46 8.18 -10.96
C ARG A 161 1.23 8.53 -9.50
N PHE A 162 1.28 7.54 -8.60
CA PHE A 162 1.12 7.75 -7.16
C PHE A 162 2.24 8.63 -6.61
N LEU A 163 3.49 8.43 -7.08
CA LEU A 163 4.61 9.33 -6.79
C LEU A 163 4.31 10.78 -7.18
N TYR A 164 3.66 11.03 -8.32
CA TYR A 164 3.37 12.42 -8.73
C TYR A 164 2.31 13.10 -7.87
N ILE A 165 1.33 12.34 -7.38
CA ILE A 165 0.16 12.87 -6.66
C ILE A 165 0.37 12.88 -5.14
N HIS A 166 1.08 11.91 -4.60
CA HIS A 166 1.31 11.74 -3.15
C HIS A 166 2.79 11.46 -2.80
N PRO A 167 3.77 12.26 -3.30
CA PRO A 167 5.19 12.01 -3.05
C PRO A 167 5.56 12.04 -1.56
N GLU A 168 4.82 12.81 -0.75
CA GLU A 168 5.01 12.92 0.69
C GLU A 168 4.76 11.61 1.46
N ARG A 169 4.02 10.67 0.85
CA ARG A 169 3.69 9.37 1.43
C ARG A 169 4.71 8.29 1.09
N LEU A 170 5.78 8.62 0.37
CA LEU A 170 6.75 7.65 -0.12
C LEU A 170 8.11 7.87 0.54
N MET A 171 8.68 6.77 1.05
CA MET A 171 10.09 6.68 1.39
C MET A 171 10.92 6.38 0.14
N ALA A 172 10.44 5.47 -0.70
CA ALA A 172 11.02 5.16 -1.99
C ALA A 172 9.97 4.54 -2.92
N VAL A 173 10.24 4.58 -4.23
CA VAL A 173 9.38 3.95 -5.24
C VAL A 173 10.20 3.17 -6.26
N SER A 174 9.73 1.96 -6.60
CA SER A 174 10.27 1.11 -7.66
C SER A 174 9.24 0.93 -8.78
N VAL A 175 9.57 1.43 -9.97
CA VAL A 175 8.68 1.46 -11.14
C VAL A 175 9.16 0.45 -12.17
N GLY A 176 8.54 -0.73 -12.21
CA GLY A 176 8.89 -1.81 -13.11
C GLY A 176 8.07 -1.82 -14.41
N ALA A 177 8.73 -1.68 -15.55
CA ALA A 177 8.17 -1.90 -16.90
C ALA A 177 6.74 -1.35 -17.13
N PRO A 178 6.45 -0.07 -16.83
CA PRO A 178 5.11 0.49 -17.03
C PRO A 178 4.74 0.47 -18.52
N GLY A 179 3.61 -0.14 -18.87
CA GLY A 179 3.17 -0.21 -20.27
C GLY A 179 2.80 1.15 -20.89
N ARG A 180 2.53 2.16 -20.05
CA ARG A 180 2.35 3.57 -20.42
C ARG A 180 2.93 4.44 -19.32
N VAL A 181 3.63 5.49 -19.69
CA VAL A 181 4.21 6.47 -18.76
C VAL A 181 3.40 7.75 -18.82
N THR A 182 3.10 8.32 -17.67
CA THR A 182 2.65 9.71 -17.54
C THR A 182 3.88 10.60 -17.57
N MET A 183 3.99 11.38 -18.63
CA MET A 183 5.12 12.30 -18.78
C MET A 183 4.94 13.48 -17.82
N LEU A 184 6.04 14.02 -17.29
CA LEU A 184 6.02 15.30 -16.56
C LEU A 184 5.92 16.50 -17.54
N ASP A 185 5.00 16.38 -18.49
CA ASP A 185 4.67 17.35 -19.54
C ASP A 185 3.42 18.13 -19.14
N GLU A 186 3.54 19.46 -19.04
CA GLU A 186 2.45 20.36 -18.64
C GLU A 186 1.49 20.71 -19.79
N ALA A 187 1.86 20.40 -21.04
CA ALA A 187 0.96 20.55 -22.18
C ALA A 187 -0.02 19.37 -22.29
N GLY A 188 0.41 18.18 -21.89
CA GLY A 188 -0.39 16.94 -21.94
C GLY A 188 -1.38 16.81 -20.77
N LYS A 189 -2.59 16.33 -21.07
CA LYS A 189 -3.61 15.98 -20.06
C LYS A 189 -3.33 14.63 -19.41
N TRP A 190 -3.83 14.45 -18.18
CA TRP A 190 -3.80 13.19 -17.48
C TRP A 190 -4.56 12.10 -18.27
N PRO A 191 -4.05 10.85 -18.35
CA PRO A 191 -2.81 10.34 -17.77
C PRO A 191 -1.61 10.41 -18.72
N GLY A 192 -1.68 11.11 -19.85
CA GLY A 192 -0.55 11.25 -20.80
C GLY A 192 0.51 12.25 -20.34
N GLY A 193 0.07 13.37 -19.74
CA GLY A 193 0.87 14.39 -19.11
C GLY A 193 0.29 14.82 -17.74
N VAL A 194 0.74 15.97 -17.24
CA VAL A 194 0.38 16.51 -15.92
C VAL A 194 -0.31 17.88 -15.97
N GLY A 195 -0.65 18.38 -17.15
CA GLY A 195 -1.18 19.74 -17.36
C GLY A 195 -2.51 20.06 -16.70
N ASP A 196 -3.35 19.07 -16.42
CA ASP A 196 -4.67 19.23 -15.78
C ASP A 196 -4.79 18.51 -14.42
N VAL A 197 -3.65 18.09 -13.84
CA VAL A 197 -3.61 17.33 -12.57
C VAL A 197 -4.31 18.05 -11.42
N GLU A 198 -4.18 19.37 -11.31
CA GLU A 198 -4.87 20.14 -10.26
C GLU A 198 -6.40 20.02 -10.38
N GLY A 199 -6.93 20.11 -11.61
CA GLY A 199 -8.37 19.89 -11.85
C GLY A 199 -8.82 18.45 -11.60
N VAL A 200 -7.95 17.46 -11.92
CA VAL A 200 -8.27 16.03 -11.76
C VAL A 200 -8.16 15.56 -10.31
N PHE A 201 -7.22 16.08 -9.51
CA PHE A 201 -6.93 15.56 -8.18
C PHE A 201 -7.13 16.58 -7.04
N GLY A 202 -7.36 17.85 -7.35
CA GLY A 202 -7.46 18.93 -6.37
C GLY A 202 -6.12 19.34 -5.75
N LYS A 203 -5.01 18.90 -6.35
CA LYS A 203 -3.63 19.21 -5.95
C LYS A 203 -2.71 19.12 -7.17
N GLY A 204 -1.71 20.00 -7.26
CA GLY A 204 -0.69 19.97 -8.31
C GLY A 204 0.46 18.98 -8.04
N VAL A 205 1.31 18.77 -9.04
CA VAL A 205 2.52 17.92 -8.90
C VAL A 205 3.60 18.67 -8.14
N ARG A 206 4.05 18.12 -7.00
CA ARG A 206 5.14 18.69 -6.18
C ARG A 206 6.50 18.18 -6.61
N ARG A 207 7.05 18.77 -7.67
CA ARG A 207 8.33 18.35 -8.29
C ARG A 207 9.52 18.42 -7.34
N ASP A 208 9.49 19.33 -6.37
CA ASP A 208 10.51 19.49 -5.33
C ASP A 208 10.67 18.25 -4.44
N LEU A 209 9.57 17.51 -4.21
CA LEU A 209 9.56 16.27 -3.43
C LEU A 209 9.90 15.02 -4.26
N ILE A 210 10.03 15.15 -5.58
CA ILE A 210 10.27 14.03 -6.52
C ILE A 210 11.75 13.97 -6.96
N ARG A 211 12.61 14.85 -6.43
CA ARG A 211 14.00 15.02 -6.89
C ARG A 211 14.86 13.78 -6.63
N GLN A 212 15.69 13.46 -7.63
CA GLN A 212 16.75 12.44 -7.61
C GLN A 212 17.86 12.81 -6.63
#